data_AF-A0A928PY19-F1
#
_entry.id   AF-A0A928PY19-F1
#
_cell.length_a   1.000
_cell.length_b   1.000
_cell.length_c   1.000
_cell.angle_alpha   90.00
_cell.angle_beta   90.00
_cell.angle_gamma   90.00
#
_symmetry.space_group_name_H-M   'P 1'
#
loop_
_entity.id
_entity.type
_entity.pdbx_description
1 polymer ?
#
loop_
_entity_poly.entity_id
_entity_poly.type
_entity_poly.pdbx_seq_one_letter_code
_entity_poly.pdbx_strand_id
1 'polypeptide(L)'
;MKGFITKAATIGSKILEVLHWVLALMLIVLIVLSAAAPSMVNDFLTNAGDGLDLANLTSGGFGVSVVGIDGSVNTTALIMFCIAAFLGMVLTAMIFRNVYLILTKSKGGSPFTKDNVRMVKEIGIFSIAMPVIGFVMSIITRLVCGVEVAEISVNFSGLMIGLVVLCLTQFFAHGVSLEEDVEGLL
;
A
#
# COMPACT_ATOMS: atom_id res chain seq x y z
N MET A 1 -23.95 15.54 -13.63
CA MET A 1 -22.52 15.53 -13.24
C MET A 1 -22.20 14.61 -12.05
N LYS A 2 -23.03 14.51 -11.01
CA LYS A 2 -22.81 13.62 -9.84
C LYS A 2 -22.69 12.12 -10.18
N GLY A 3 -23.45 11.59 -11.14
CA GLY A 3 -23.47 10.14 -11.41
C GLY A 3 -22.23 9.58 -12.12
N PHE A 4 -21.60 10.34 -13.03
CA PHE A 4 -20.47 9.85 -13.83
C PHE A 4 -19.21 9.71 -12.98
N ILE A 5 -18.88 10.72 -12.17
CA ILE A 5 -17.69 10.73 -11.31
C ILE A 5 -17.74 9.59 -10.30
N THR A 6 -18.88 9.40 -9.61
CA THR A 6 -19.05 8.31 -8.64
C THR A 6 -18.94 6.93 -9.32
N LYS A 7 -19.50 6.78 -10.52
CA LYS A 7 -19.40 5.53 -11.30
C LYS A 7 -17.96 5.24 -11.70
N ALA A 8 -17.25 6.24 -12.23
CA ALA A 8 -15.84 6.13 -12.59
C ALA A 8 -14.96 5.80 -11.37
N ALA A 9 -15.17 6.48 -10.25
CA ALA A 9 -14.44 6.20 -9.00
C ALA A 9 -14.72 4.79 -8.46
N THR A 10 -15.96 4.30 -8.58
CA THR A 10 -16.32 2.93 -8.16
C THR A 10 -15.60 1.88 -9.01
N ILE A 11 -15.58 2.08 -10.34
CA ILE A 11 -14.90 1.16 -11.25
C ILE A 11 -13.38 1.22 -11.04
N GLY A 12 -12.83 2.45 -10.97
CA GLY A 12 -11.40 2.68 -10.77
C GLY A 12 -10.88 2.07 -9.48
N SER A 13 -11.59 2.28 -8.35
CA SER A 13 -11.21 1.67 -7.07
C SER A 13 -11.20 0.14 -7.14
N LYS A 14 -12.16 -0.49 -7.82
CA LYS A 14 -12.15 -1.95 -7.95
C LYS A 14 -11.01 -2.48 -8.83
N ILE A 15 -10.71 -1.78 -9.93
CA ILE A 15 -9.58 -2.14 -10.80
C ILE A 15 -8.27 -2.03 -10.03
N LEU A 16 -8.08 -0.94 -9.29
CA LEU A 16 -6.88 -0.72 -8.48
C LEU A 16 -6.76 -1.74 -7.35
N GLU A 17 -7.84 -2.09 -6.66
CA GLU A 17 -7.84 -3.17 -5.66
C GLU A 17 -7.32 -4.49 -6.26
N VAL A 18 -7.89 -4.92 -7.39
CA VAL A 18 -7.50 -6.19 -8.05
C VAL A 18 -6.06 -6.15 -8.53
N LEU A 19 -5.63 -5.04 -9.13
CA LEU A 19 -4.27 -4.87 -9.62
C LEU A 19 -3.25 -5.02 -8.49
N HIS A 20 -3.51 -4.42 -7.32
CA HIS A 20 -2.58 -4.52 -6.18
C HIS A 20 -2.55 -5.94 -5.59
N TRP A 21 -3.68 -6.67 -5.58
CA TRP A 21 -3.68 -8.09 -5.21
C TRP A 21 -2.87 -8.95 -6.18
N VAL A 22 -2.95 -8.69 -7.48
CA VAL A 22 -2.15 -9.38 -8.49
C VAL A 22 -0.66 -9.09 -8.29
N LEU A 23 -0.29 -7.83 -8.08
CA LEU A 23 1.10 -7.45 -7.78
C LEU A 23 1.61 -8.10 -6.48
N ALA A 24 0.77 -8.15 -5.43
CA ALA A 24 1.12 -8.83 -4.19
C ALA A 24 1.40 -10.33 -4.42
N LEU A 25 0.60 -11.00 -5.25
CA LEU A 25 0.84 -12.40 -5.62
C LEU A 25 2.13 -12.57 -6.42
N MET A 26 2.41 -11.69 -7.37
CA MET A 26 3.65 -11.70 -8.14
C MET A 26 4.88 -11.54 -7.24
N LEU A 27 4.79 -10.69 -6.21
CA LEU A 27 5.87 -10.50 -5.24
C LEU A 27 6.10 -11.76 -4.38
N ILE A 28 5.05 -12.49 -4.00
CA ILE A 28 5.21 -13.79 -3.33
C ILE A 28 5.95 -14.77 -4.23
N VAL A 29 5.54 -14.87 -5.51
CA VAL A 29 6.22 -15.75 -6.48
C VAL A 29 7.70 -15.35 -6.61
N LEU A 30 7.99 -14.05 -6.70
CA LEU A 30 9.36 -13.57 -6.78
C LEU A 30 10.17 -13.91 -5.52
N ILE A 31 9.60 -13.76 -4.31
CA ILE A 31 10.26 -14.17 -3.06
C ILE A 31 10.62 -15.66 -3.09
N VAL A 32 9.67 -16.51 -3.48
CA VAL A 32 9.87 -17.96 -3.54
C VAL A 32 10.95 -18.32 -4.58
N LEU A 33 10.90 -17.70 -5.76
CA LEU A 33 11.91 -17.95 -6.81
C LEU A 33 13.29 -17.42 -6.42
N SER A 34 13.39 -16.25 -5.78
CA SER A 34 14.65 -15.72 -5.27
C SER A 34 15.27 -16.63 -4.20
N ALA A 35 14.45 -17.29 -3.38
CA ALA A 35 14.93 -18.23 -2.37
C ALA A 35 15.27 -19.62 -2.95
N ALA A 36 14.48 -20.13 -3.89
CA ALA A 36 14.61 -21.50 -4.42
C ALA A 36 15.53 -21.61 -5.65
N ALA A 37 15.61 -20.57 -6.47
CA ALA A 37 16.35 -20.54 -7.73
C ALA A 37 17.03 -19.17 -7.94
N PRO A 38 17.96 -18.76 -7.06
CA PRO A 38 18.57 -17.43 -7.10
C PRO A 38 19.33 -17.14 -8.40
N SER A 39 20.00 -18.13 -9.00
CA SER A 39 20.70 -17.96 -10.27
C SER A 39 19.75 -17.57 -11.41
N MET A 40 18.60 -18.25 -11.52
CA MET A 40 17.59 -17.96 -12.54
C MET A 40 17.05 -16.53 -12.41
N VAL A 41 16.79 -16.07 -11.18
CA VAL A 41 16.31 -14.70 -10.93
C VAL A 41 17.40 -13.68 -11.23
N ASN A 42 18.64 -13.95 -10.83
CA ASN A 42 19.75 -13.04 -11.10
C ASN A 42 20.01 -12.92 -12.61
N ASP A 43 19.96 -14.03 -13.36
CA ASP A 43 20.10 -14.02 -14.82
C ASP A 43 18.95 -13.23 -15.46
N PHE A 44 17.71 -13.44 -15.01
CA PHE A 44 16.55 -12.70 -15.49
C PHE A 44 16.69 -11.20 -15.22
N LEU A 45 17.05 -10.79 -14.01
CA LEU A 45 17.19 -9.39 -13.62
C LEU A 45 18.36 -8.70 -14.34
N THR A 46 19.46 -9.42 -14.56
CA THR A 46 20.61 -8.88 -15.31
C THR A 46 20.25 -8.67 -16.78
N ASN A 47 19.53 -9.63 -17.38
CA ASN A 47 19.07 -9.51 -18.77
C ASN A 47 17.93 -8.47 -18.95
N ALA A 48 17.12 -8.27 -17.91
CA ALA A 48 16.10 -7.21 -17.87
C ALA A 48 16.67 -5.84 -17.45
N GLY A 49 17.94 -5.79 -17.03
CA GLY A 49 18.57 -4.67 -16.32
C GLY A 49 18.64 -3.36 -17.12
N ASP A 50 18.62 -3.41 -18.45
CA ASP A 50 18.59 -2.19 -19.29
C ASP A 50 17.32 -1.33 -19.07
N GLY A 51 16.26 -1.90 -18.45
CA GLY A 51 15.02 -1.19 -18.13
C GLY A 51 14.69 -1.06 -16.63
N LEU A 52 15.49 -1.62 -15.73
CA LEU A 52 15.20 -1.66 -14.29
C LEU A 52 16.33 -0.99 -13.49
N ASP A 53 15.99 0.06 -12.74
CA ASP A 53 16.93 0.71 -11.81
C ASP A 53 17.09 -0.13 -10.53
N LEU A 54 17.81 -1.24 -10.65
CA LEU A 54 18.10 -2.16 -9.54
C LEU A 54 18.96 -1.51 -8.43
N ALA A 55 19.60 -0.37 -8.72
CA ALA A 55 20.35 0.38 -7.73
C ALA A 55 19.44 1.23 -6.82
N ASN A 56 18.23 1.59 -7.28
CA ASN A 56 17.31 2.47 -6.55
C ASN A 56 15.88 1.92 -6.53
N LEU A 57 15.69 0.67 -6.11
CA LEU A 57 14.35 0.12 -5.96
C LEU A 57 13.62 0.81 -4.82
N THR A 58 12.42 1.33 -5.09
CA THR A 58 11.60 2.03 -4.11
C THR A 58 10.18 1.49 -4.06
N SER A 59 9.63 1.38 -2.84
CA SER A 59 8.24 1.01 -2.61
C SER A 59 7.74 1.57 -1.28
N GLY A 60 6.67 2.35 -1.29
CA GLY A 60 5.98 2.78 -0.06
C GLY A 60 6.83 3.54 0.96
N GLY A 61 7.91 4.22 0.51
CA GLY A 61 8.87 4.90 1.39
C GLY A 61 10.04 4.05 1.86
N PHE A 62 10.15 2.81 1.39
CA PHE A 62 11.33 1.95 1.54
C PHE A 62 12.15 1.99 0.24
N GLY A 63 13.45 2.31 0.35
CA GLY A 63 14.39 2.33 -0.75
C GLY A 63 15.56 1.40 -0.47
N VAL A 64 15.95 0.59 -1.47
CA VAL A 64 17.05 -0.37 -1.34
C VAL A 64 17.79 -0.54 -2.65
N SER A 65 19.11 -0.66 -2.56
CA SER A 65 19.95 -1.11 -3.67
C SER A 65 20.05 -2.63 -3.64
N VAL A 66 19.66 -3.29 -4.72
CA VAL A 66 19.81 -4.74 -4.85
C VAL A 66 21.03 -5.12 -5.68
N VAL A 67 21.85 -4.15 -6.09
CA VAL A 67 23.11 -4.38 -6.79
C VAL A 67 24.26 -4.22 -5.81
N GLY A 68 25.08 -5.26 -5.68
CA GLY A 68 26.30 -5.26 -4.90
C GLY A 68 27.41 -4.45 -5.56
N ILE A 69 28.48 -4.19 -4.80
CA ILE A 69 29.65 -3.42 -5.27
C ILE A 69 30.35 -4.12 -6.47
N ASP A 70 30.23 -5.43 -6.54
CA ASP A 70 30.75 -6.28 -7.63
C ASP A 70 29.82 -6.34 -8.86
N GLY A 71 28.71 -5.61 -8.84
CA GLY A 71 27.69 -5.63 -9.89
C GLY A 71 26.76 -6.85 -9.82
N SER A 72 26.91 -7.73 -8.82
CA SER A 72 26.04 -8.89 -8.65
C SER A 72 24.71 -8.50 -7.96
N VAL A 73 23.66 -9.28 -8.20
CA VAL A 73 22.39 -9.08 -7.50
C VAL A 73 22.48 -9.63 -6.08
N ASN A 74 22.27 -8.76 -5.09
CA ASN A 74 22.13 -9.14 -3.69
C ASN A 74 20.73 -9.72 -3.46
N THR A 75 20.64 -11.06 -3.54
CA THR A 75 19.38 -11.81 -3.39
C THR A 75 18.69 -11.54 -2.04
N THR A 76 19.45 -11.36 -0.96
CA THR A 76 18.87 -11.04 0.36
C THR A 76 18.21 -9.67 0.34
N ALA A 77 18.86 -8.65 -0.23
CA ALA A 77 18.29 -7.32 -0.39
C ALA A 77 17.04 -7.33 -1.28
N LEU A 78 17.04 -8.13 -2.35
CA LEU A 78 15.87 -8.34 -3.22
C LEU A 78 14.70 -8.97 -2.46
N ILE A 79 14.94 -9.99 -1.64
CA ILE A 79 13.88 -10.60 -0.81
C ILE A 79 13.33 -9.58 0.19
N MET A 80 14.19 -8.80 0.85
CA MET A 80 13.78 -7.73 1.76
C MET A 80 12.92 -6.68 1.06
N PHE A 81 13.29 -6.29 -0.16
CA PHE A 81 12.48 -5.43 -1.00
C PHE A 81 11.11 -6.01 -1.30
N CYS A 82 11.06 -7.27 -1.74
CA CYS A 82 9.81 -7.90 -2.11
C CYS A 82 8.86 -8.06 -0.92
N ILE A 83 9.39 -8.32 0.28
CA ILE A 83 8.58 -8.36 1.52
C ILE A 83 7.98 -6.99 1.81
N ALA A 84 8.79 -5.93 1.79
CA ALA A 84 8.31 -4.56 2.03
C ALA A 84 7.25 -4.15 0.99
N ALA A 85 7.53 -4.42 -0.29
CA ALA A 85 6.62 -4.14 -1.38
C ALA A 85 5.33 -4.96 -1.26
N PHE A 86 5.39 -6.23 -0.87
CA PHE A 86 4.23 -7.09 -0.70
C PHE A 86 3.28 -6.51 0.36
N LEU A 87 3.83 -6.15 1.53
CA LEU A 87 3.05 -5.52 2.61
C LEU A 87 2.42 -4.22 2.13
N GLY A 88 3.15 -3.40 1.38
CA GLY A 88 2.62 -2.16 0.80
C GLY A 88 1.50 -2.38 -0.21
N MET A 89 1.63 -3.39 -1.08
CA MET A 89 0.59 -3.77 -2.04
C MET A 89 -0.68 -4.25 -1.33
N VAL A 90 -0.55 -5.06 -0.27
CA VAL A 90 -1.69 -5.51 0.55
C VAL A 90 -2.40 -4.34 1.22
N LEU A 91 -1.68 -3.42 1.86
CA LEU A 91 -2.28 -2.24 2.48
C LEU A 91 -3.00 -1.36 1.45
N THR A 92 -2.39 -1.15 0.29
CA THR A 92 -2.98 -0.35 -0.78
C THR A 92 -4.22 -1.01 -1.38
N ALA A 93 -4.19 -2.34 -1.55
CA ALA A 93 -5.37 -3.10 -1.97
C ALA A 93 -6.52 -2.96 -0.95
N MET A 94 -6.22 -3.01 0.35
CA MET A 94 -7.20 -2.84 1.41
C MET A 94 -7.80 -1.42 1.44
N ILE A 95 -6.99 -0.38 1.17
CA ILE A 95 -7.49 1.00 0.98
C ILE A 95 -8.49 1.05 -0.16
N PHE A 96 -8.14 0.53 -1.34
CA PHE A 96 -9.03 0.56 -2.50
C PHE A 96 -10.30 -0.28 -2.32
N ARG A 97 -10.20 -1.42 -1.63
CA ARG A 97 -11.36 -2.23 -1.22
C ARG A 97 -12.33 -1.40 -0.38
N ASN A 98 -11.83 -0.67 0.61
CA ASN A 98 -12.68 0.15 1.47
C ASN A 98 -13.30 1.32 0.71
N VAL A 99 -12.54 1.97 -0.18
CA VAL A 99 -13.09 3.00 -1.09
C VAL A 99 -14.21 2.43 -1.96
N TYR A 100 -13.99 1.28 -2.60
CA TYR A 100 -14.97 0.60 -3.45
C TYR A 100 -16.26 0.27 -2.68
N LEU A 101 -16.12 -0.27 -1.46
CA LEU A 101 -17.24 -0.64 -0.61
C LEU A 101 -18.04 0.58 -0.15
N ILE A 102 -17.38 1.67 0.28
CA ILE A 102 -18.06 2.93 0.64
C ILE A 102 -18.87 3.45 -0.55
N LEU A 103 -18.25 3.54 -1.74
CA LEU A 103 -18.91 4.03 -2.95
C LEU A 103 -20.07 3.16 -3.39
N THR A 104 -19.99 1.85 -3.15
CA THR A 104 -21.04 0.89 -3.55
C THR A 104 -22.19 0.88 -2.55
N LYS A 105 -21.91 0.86 -1.25
CA LYS A 105 -22.93 0.85 -0.19
C LYS A 105 -23.70 2.17 -0.10
N SER A 106 -23.05 3.28 -0.44
CA SER A 106 -23.69 4.61 -0.42
C SER A 106 -24.50 4.92 -1.70
N LYS A 107 -24.69 3.96 -2.60
CA LYS A 107 -25.52 4.17 -3.81
C LYS A 107 -26.98 4.27 -3.42
N GLY A 108 -27.53 5.48 -3.49
CA GLY A 108 -28.94 5.74 -3.22
C GLY A 108 -29.32 5.78 -1.74
N GLY A 109 -28.34 5.73 -0.84
CA GLY A 109 -28.50 5.88 0.60
C GLY A 109 -27.48 6.84 1.19
N SER A 110 -27.50 7.00 2.51
CA SER A 110 -26.58 7.90 3.21
C SER A 110 -25.14 7.35 3.20
N PRO A 111 -24.12 8.20 2.97
CA PRO A 111 -22.74 7.84 3.23
C PRO A 111 -22.41 7.75 4.72
N PHE A 112 -23.25 8.30 5.60
CA PHE A 112 -23.07 8.32 7.06
C PHE A 112 -23.66 7.06 7.69
N THR A 113 -22.94 5.94 7.55
CA THR A 113 -23.25 4.69 8.25
C THR A 113 -22.10 4.28 9.13
N LYS A 114 -22.37 3.56 10.24
CA LYS A 114 -21.33 3.01 11.14
C LYS A 114 -20.30 2.17 10.38
N ASP A 115 -20.75 1.41 9.39
CA ASP A 115 -19.90 0.64 8.48
C ASP A 115 -18.96 1.54 7.67
N ASN A 116 -19.46 2.61 7.07
CA ASN A 116 -18.65 3.54 6.29
C ASN A 116 -17.64 4.29 7.18
N VAL A 117 -18.04 4.71 8.38
CA VAL A 117 -17.13 5.33 9.37
C VAL A 117 -15.96 4.39 9.67
N ARG A 118 -16.24 3.11 9.93
CA ARG A 118 -15.21 2.09 10.15
C ARG A 118 -14.27 1.97 8.95
N MET A 119 -14.80 1.92 7.72
CA MET A 119 -13.98 1.79 6.51
C MET A 119 -13.09 3.02 6.28
N VAL A 120 -13.59 4.24 6.55
CA VAL A 120 -12.78 5.48 6.49
C VAL A 120 -11.66 5.44 7.54
N LYS A 121 -11.95 4.97 8.76
CA LYS A 121 -10.93 4.78 9.80
C LYS A 121 -9.83 3.83 9.35
N GLU A 122 -10.21 2.69 8.80
CA GLU A 122 -9.29 1.68 8.28
C GLU A 122 -8.39 2.25 7.17
N ILE A 123 -8.93 3.06 6.25
CA ILE A 123 -8.12 3.76 5.23
C ILE A 123 -7.03 4.62 5.90
N GLY A 124 -7.41 5.43 6.89
CA GLY A 124 -6.44 6.27 7.62
C GLY A 124 -5.36 5.46 8.32
N ILE A 125 -5.72 4.35 8.97
CA ILE A 125 -4.77 3.44 9.62
C ILE A 125 -3.82 2.82 8.59
N PHE A 126 -4.33 2.33 7.46
CA PHE A 126 -3.49 1.74 6.42
C PHE A 126 -2.53 2.76 5.78
N SER A 127 -2.97 4.00 5.60
CA SER A 127 -2.11 5.09 5.12
C SER A 127 -0.95 5.41 6.08
N ILE A 128 -1.17 5.32 7.40
CA ILE A 128 -0.10 5.47 8.42
C ILE A 128 0.79 4.22 8.46
N ALA A 129 0.21 3.03 8.31
CA ALA A 129 0.96 1.78 8.36
C ALA A 129 2.01 1.67 7.23
N MET A 130 1.72 2.20 6.04
CA MET A 130 2.65 2.23 4.89
C MET A 130 4.05 2.79 5.24
N PRO A 131 4.19 4.07 5.67
CA PRO A 131 5.49 4.63 6.04
C PRO A 131 6.11 3.99 7.29
N VAL A 132 5.30 3.47 8.22
CA VAL A 132 5.80 2.73 9.39
C VAL A 132 6.47 1.43 8.97
N ILE A 133 5.86 0.68 8.05
CA ILE A 133 6.44 -0.54 7.49
C ILE A 133 7.72 -0.19 6.72
N GLY A 134 7.70 0.85 5.90
CA GLY A 134 8.90 1.28 5.18
C GLY A 134 10.07 1.58 6.11
N PHE A 135 9.82 2.34 7.17
CA PHE A 135 10.82 2.66 8.20
C PHE A 135 11.37 1.42 8.92
N VAL A 136 10.48 0.51 9.36
CA VAL A 136 10.87 -0.74 10.02
C VAL A 136 11.70 -1.61 9.07
N MET A 137 11.29 -1.72 7.80
CA MET A 137 12.02 -2.49 6.79
C MET A 137 13.39 -1.87 6.46
N SER A 138 13.53 -0.54 6.46
CA SER A 138 14.84 0.12 6.38
C SER A 138 15.76 -0.30 7.51
N ILE A 139 15.27 -0.34 8.75
CA ILE A 139 16.08 -0.78 9.90
C ILE A 139 16.49 -2.24 9.74
N ILE A 140 15.54 -3.15 9.47
CA ILE A 140 15.82 -4.58 9.35
C ILE A 140 16.80 -4.84 8.19
N THR A 141 16.60 -4.20 7.04
CA THR A 141 17.48 -4.38 5.88
C THR A 141 18.90 -3.91 6.16
N ARG A 142 19.08 -2.79 6.87
CA ARG A 142 20.42 -2.34 7.27
C ARG A 142 21.10 -3.30 8.25
N LEU A 143 20.35 -3.91 9.16
CA LEU A 143 20.88 -4.90 10.11
C LEU A 143 21.29 -6.21 9.42
N VAL A 144 20.56 -6.63 8.38
CA VAL A 144 20.79 -7.90 7.69
C VAL A 144 21.78 -7.78 6.53
N CYS A 145 21.67 -6.71 5.73
CA CYS A 145 22.41 -6.53 4.48
C CYS A 145 23.53 -5.48 4.57
N GLY A 146 23.61 -4.72 5.65
CA GLY A 146 24.60 -3.65 5.84
C GLY A 146 24.03 -2.25 5.61
N VAL A 147 24.72 -1.25 6.17
CA VAL A 147 24.22 0.13 6.23
C VAL A 147 24.13 0.86 4.89
N GLU A 148 24.91 0.43 3.90
CA GLU A 148 25.00 1.03 2.55
C GLU A 148 23.87 0.55 1.62
N VAL A 149 23.14 -0.50 2.01
CA VAL A 149 22.17 -1.19 1.13
C VAL A 149 20.79 -0.54 1.15
N ALA A 150 20.41 0.09 2.25
CA ALA A 150 19.09 0.72 2.40
C ALA A 150 19.19 2.06 3.12
N GLU A 151 18.43 3.03 2.62
CA GLU A 151 18.32 4.35 3.25
C GLU A 151 17.22 4.33 4.33
N ILE A 152 17.48 5.01 5.44
CA ILE A 152 16.41 5.34 6.39
C ILE A 152 15.75 6.61 5.89
N SER A 153 14.57 6.46 5.31
CA SER A 153 13.70 7.57 4.97
C SER A 153 12.29 7.29 5.46
N VAL A 154 11.52 8.35 5.69
CA VAL A 154 10.11 8.26 6.08
C VAL A 154 9.32 9.15 5.15
N ASN A 155 8.32 8.56 4.47
CA ASN A 155 7.41 9.34 3.65
C ASN A 155 6.35 10.02 4.54
N PHE A 156 6.57 11.31 4.81
CA PHE A 156 5.65 12.12 5.59
C PHE A 156 4.29 12.34 4.93
N SER A 157 4.18 12.27 3.59
CA SER A 157 2.92 12.46 2.89
C SER A 157 1.89 11.40 3.29
N GLY A 158 2.31 10.13 3.37
CA GLY A 158 1.45 9.02 3.79
C GLY A 158 0.95 9.18 5.24
N LEU A 159 1.82 9.62 6.15
CA LEU A 159 1.46 9.92 7.54
C LEU A 159 0.42 11.05 7.61
N MET A 160 0.63 12.13 6.87
CA MET A 160 -0.28 13.28 6.87
C MET A 160 -1.64 12.93 6.29
N ILE A 161 -1.68 12.21 5.16
CA ILE A 161 -2.94 11.73 4.57
C ILE A 161 -3.68 10.85 5.58
N GLY A 162 -2.99 9.91 6.21
CA GLY A 162 -3.60 9.04 7.21
C GLY A 162 -4.19 9.80 8.39
N LEU A 163 -3.47 10.80 8.92
CA LEU A 163 -3.96 11.66 10.00
C LEU A 163 -5.19 12.46 9.58
N VAL A 164 -5.17 13.06 8.40
CA VAL A 164 -6.32 13.80 7.84
C VAL A 164 -7.54 12.88 7.71
N VAL A 165 -7.36 11.66 7.19
CA VAL A 165 -8.45 10.69 7.05
C VAL A 165 -9.00 10.24 8.41
N LEU A 166 -8.14 10.09 9.42
CA LEU A 166 -8.59 9.81 10.78
C LEU A 166 -9.38 10.96 11.40
N CYS A 167 -9.01 12.22 11.12
CA CYS A 167 -9.84 13.37 11.49
C CYS A 167 -11.19 13.35 10.75
N LEU A 168 -11.20 13.06 9.44
CA LEU A 168 -12.43 12.90 8.65
C LEU A 168 -13.35 11.82 9.21
N THR A 169 -12.79 10.74 9.75
CA THR A 169 -13.58 9.70 10.43
C THR A 169 -14.43 10.26 11.56
N GLN A 170 -13.91 11.23 12.33
CA GLN A 170 -14.66 11.85 13.44
C GLN A 170 -15.86 12.67 12.92
N PHE A 171 -15.67 13.41 11.82
CA PHE A 171 -16.76 14.13 11.17
C PHE A 171 -17.83 13.18 10.63
N PHE A 172 -17.43 12.06 10.02
CA PHE A 172 -18.38 11.05 9.56
C PHE A 172 -19.15 10.41 10.73
N ALA A 173 -18.47 10.13 11.85
CA ALA A 173 -19.12 9.58 13.04
C ALA A 173 -20.15 10.55 13.63
N HIS A 174 -19.84 11.85 13.64
CA HIS A 174 -20.82 12.87 14.05
C HIS A 174 -21.98 12.99 13.06
N GLY A 175 -21.72 12.85 11.76
CA GLY A 175 -22.78 12.78 10.75
C GLY A 175 -23.76 11.64 11.00
N VAL A 176 -23.27 10.46 11.41
CA VAL A 176 -24.13 9.33 11.81
C VAL A 176 -25.02 9.70 12.99
N SER A 177 -24.47 10.32 14.05
CA SER A 177 -25.29 10.70 15.21
C SER A 177 -26.38 11.71 14.85
N LEU A 178 -26.10 12.65 13.94
CA LEU A 178 -27.10 13.63 13.51
C LEU A 178 -28.22 12.99 12.70
N GLU A 179 -27.93 12.00 11.86
CA GLU A 179 -28.97 11.27 11.12
C GLU A 179 -29.83 10.42 12.07
N GLU A 180 -29.22 9.72 13.04
CA GLU A 180 -29.94 8.97 14.08
C GLU A 180 -30.87 9.87 14.90
N ASP A 181 -30.41 11.06 15.29
CA ASP A 181 -31.22 12.04 16.04
C ASP A 181 -32.41 12.55 15.23
N VAL A 182 -32.24 12.81 13.93
CA VAL A 182 -33.33 13.29 13.05
C VAL A 182 -34.35 12.19 12.77
N GLU A 183 -33.90 10.96 12.51
CA GLU A 183 -34.79 9.81 12.32
C GLU A 183 -35.56 9.46 13.59
N GLY A 184 -34.97 9.65 14.78
CA GLY A 184 -35.63 9.43 16.06
C GLY A 184 -36.70 10.48 16.42
N LEU A 185 -36.81 11.57 15.66
CA LEU A 185 -37.80 12.64 15.85
C LEU A 185 -39.03 12.52 14.93
N LEU A 186 -39.01 11.61 13.94
CA LEU A 186 -40.10 11.35 12.99
C LEU A 186 -40.95 10.15 13.43
#